data_AF-G4HPR5-F1
#
_entry.id   AF-G4HPR5-F1
#
_cell.length_a   1.000
_cell.length_b   1.000
_cell.length_c   1.000
_cell.angle_alpha   90.00
_cell.angle_beta   90.00
_cell.angle_gamma   90.00
#
_symmetry.space_group_name_H-M   'P 1'
#
loop_
_entity.id
_entity.type
_entity.pdbx_description
1 polymer ?
#
loop_
_entity_poly.entity_id
_entity_poly.type
_entity_poly.pdbx_seq_one_letter_code
_entity_poly.pdbx_strand_id
1 'polypeptide(L)'
;MKLIVLAVLCISLLLLVYIIFRRKLGFGWMTVFGAHLALSALGIYVVNFSGIFTEVYIPLNPMTIGTVMILGLPGVALLIGLKLTIFG
;
A
#
# COMPACT_ATOMS: atom_id res chain seq x y z
N MET A 1 -25.75 -18.67 5.78
CA MET A 1 -24.98 -17.55 6.40
C MET A 1 -23.94 -16.94 5.45
N LYS A 2 -23.00 -17.72 4.89
CA LYS A 2 -21.95 -17.21 3.97
C LYS A 2 -22.48 -16.39 2.77
N LEU A 3 -23.56 -16.84 2.14
CA LEU A 3 -24.19 -16.13 1.01
C LEU A 3 -24.79 -14.77 1.39
N ILE A 4 -25.35 -14.64 2.60
CA ILE A 4 -25.92 -13.38 3.08
C ILE A 4 -24.80 -12.38 3.33
N VAL A 5 -23.70 -12.81 3.94
CA VAL A 5 -22.50 -11.98 4.16
C VAL A 5 -21.89 -11.54 2.83
N LEU A 6 -21.79 -12.44 1.86
CA LEU A 6 -21.30 -12.12 0.51
C LEU A 6 -22.21 -11.09 -0.19
N ALA A 7 -23.53 -11.27 -0.12
CA ALA A 7 -24.49 -10.35 -0.71
C ALA A 7 -24.40 -8.95 -0.07
N VAL A 8 -24.33 -8.88 1.26
CA VAL A 8 -24.15 -7.61 1.99
C VAL A 8 -22.83 -6.94 1.59
N LEU A 9 -21.74 -7.70 1.47
CA LEU A 9 -20.44 -7.18 1.03
C LEU A 9 -20.52 -6.62 -0.39
N CYS A 10 -21.08 -7.38 -1.34
CA CYS A 10 -21.23 -6.94 -2.73
C CYS A 10 -22.10 -5.70 -2.85
N ILE A 11 -23.24 -5.65 -2.16
CA ILE A 11 -24.14 -4.50 -2.18
C ILE A 11 -23.45 -3.27 -1.56
N SER A 12 -22.80 -3.44 -0.40
CA SER A 12 -22.08 -2.34 0.26
C SER A 12 -20.94 -1.80 -0.60
N LEU A 13 -20.20 -2.68 -1.28
CA LEU A 13 -19.13 -2.30 -2.21
C LEU A 13 -19.69 -1.50 -3.39
N LEU A 14 -20.79 -1.96 -4.00
CA LEU A 14 -21.45 -1.25 -5.11
C LEU A 14 -21.96 0.13 -4.70
N LEU A 15 -22.60 0.23 -3.51
CA LEU A 15 -23.04 1.52 -2.98
C LEU A 15 -21.86 2.47 -2.72
N LEU A 16 -20.75 1.96 -2.18
CA LEU A 16 -19.57 2.76 -1.91
C LEU A 16 -18.98 3.32 -3.21
N VAL A 17 -18.82 2.48 -4.23
CA VAL A 17 -18.36 2.88 -5.57
C VAL A 17 -19.31 3.94 -6.15
N TYR A 18 -20.61 3.73 -6.08
CA TYR A 18 -21.61 4.71 -6.53
C TYR A 18 -21.49 6.05 -5.79
N ILE A 19 -21.29 6.06 -4.47
CA ILE A 19 -21.09 7.27 -3.66
C ILE A 19 -19.82 8.01 -4.10
N ILE A 20 -18.72 7.28 -4.35
CA ILE A 20 -17.45 7.88 -4.80
C ILE A 20 -17.65 8.65 -6.12
N PHE A 21 -18.34 8.05 -7.09
CA PHE A 21 -18.64 8.71 -8.36
C PHE A 21 -19.63 9.87 -8.20
N ARG A 22 -20.68 9.71 -7.40
CA ARG A 22 -21.75 10.72 -7.23
C ARG A 22 -21.29 11.94 -6.46
N ARG A 23 -20.51 11.76 -5.39
CA ARG A 23 -20.04 12.88 -4.56
C ARG A 23 -18.87 13.63 -5.18
N LYS A 24 -18.37 13.22 -6.35
CA LYS A 24 -17.18 13.78 -6.99
C LYS A 24 -16.12 14.06 -5.93
N LEU A 25 -15.67 13.03 -5.21
CA LEU A 25 -14.62 13.12 -4.18
C LEU A 25 -13.27 13.71 -4.69
N GLY A 26 -13.27 14.27 -5.91
CA GLY A 26 -12.15 14.87 -6.60
C GLY A 26 -11.18 13.80 -7.05
N PHE A 27 -10.28 14.17 -7.95
CA PHE A 27 -9.04 13.42 -8.12
C PHE A 27 -7.99 13.82 -7.07
N GLY A 28 -8.27 14.81 -6.22
CA GLY A 28 -7.35 15.32 -5.21
C GLY A 28 -6.92 14.28 -4.17
N TRP A 29 -7.84 13.44 -3.70
CA TRP A 29 -7.46 12.31 -2.83
C TRP A 29 -6.60 11.27 -3.57
N MET A 30 -6.81 11.09 -4.88
CA MET A 30 -6.08 10.14 -5.72
C MET A 30 -4.67 10.65 -6.03
N THR A 31 -4.47 11.97 -6.15
CA THR A 31 -3.13 12.55 -6.30
C THR A 31 -2.33 12.47 -5.00
N VAL A 32 -2.95 12.72 -3.84
CA VAL A 32 -2.31 12.54 -2.52
C VAL A 32 -1.94 11.08 -2.30
N PHE A 33 -2.86 10.16 -2.58
CA PHE A 33 -2.62 8.73 -2.49
C PHE A 33 -1.52 8.27 -3.46
N GLY A 34 -1.57 8.72 -4.71
CA GLY A 34 -0.56 8.42 -5.73
C GLY A 34 0.82 8.96 -5.36
N ALA A 35 0.90 10.16 -4.78
CA ALA A 35 2.15 10.74 -4.29
C ALA A 35 2.74 9.92 -3.14
N HIS A 36 1.91 9.43 -2.20
CA HIS A 36 2.35 8.52 -1.14
C HIS A 36 2.89 7.20 -1.69
N LEU A 37 2.20 6.61 -2.67
CA LEU A 37 2.65 5.39 -3.33
C LEU A 37 3.95 5.60 -4.13
N ALA A 38 4.07 6.71 -4.84
CA ALA A 38 5.26 7.06 -5.61
C ALA A 38 6.48 7.30 -4.71
N LEU A 39 6.33 8.11 -3.65
CA LEU A 39 7.39 8.36 -2.66
C LEU A 39 7.86 7.07 -2.01
N SER A 40 6.91 6.19 -1.69
CA SER A 40 7.17 4.88 -1.14
C SER A 40 7.96 3.96 -2.07
N ALA A 41 7.56 3.89 -3.34
CA ALA A 41 8.27 3.13 -4.35
C ALA A 41 9.69 3.68 -4.56
N LEU A 42 9.87 5.00 -4.53
CA LEU A 42 11.19 5.62 -4.54
C LEU A 42 12.02 5.24 -3.32
N GLY A 43 11.42 5.21 -2.12
CA GLY A 43 12.09 4.75 -0.90
C GLY A 43 12.60 3.31 -1.02
N ILE A 44 11.77 2.40 -1.53
CA ILE A 44 12.18 1.01 -1.78
C ILE A 44 13.29 0.94 -2.82
N TYR A 45 13.20 1.72 -3.90
CA TYR A 45 14.23 1.77 -4.94
C TYR A 45 15.59 2.21 -4.36
N VAL A 46 15.59 3.28 -3.56
CA VAL A 46 16.78 3.77 -2.88
C VAL A 46 17.36 2.68 -1.98
N VAL A 47 16.55 1.99 -1.18
CA VAL A 47 17.01 0.90 -0.30
C VAL A 47 17.64 -0.24 -1.09
N ASN A 48 16.97 -0.70 -2.15
CA ASN A 48 17.42 -1.85 -2.93
C ASN A 48 18.66 -1.56 -3.79
N PHE A 49 18.82 -0.34 -4.31
CA PHE A 49 19.89 -0.01 -5.28
C PHE A 49 21.03 0.83 -4.72
N SER A 50 20.84 1.56 -3.61
CA SER A 50 21.89 2.46 -3.10
C SER A 50 23.03 1.72 -2.39
N GLY A 51 22.90 0.42 -2.12
CA GLY A 51 23.91 -0.35 -1.39
C GLY A 51 24.08 0.07 0.07
N ILE A 52 23.24 0.99 0.59
CA ILE A 52 23.26 1.45 1.99
C ILE A 52 22.98 0.27 2.94
N PHE A 53 22.06 -0.60 2.53
CA PHE A 53 21.75 -1.84 3.23
C PHE A 53 22.08 -3.02 2.30
N THR A 54 23.36 -3.39 2.25
CA THR A 54 23.91 -4.41 1.33
C THR A 54 23.17 -5.76 1.34
N GLU A 55 22.47 -6.10 2.41
CA GLU A 55 21.72 -7.37 2.54
C GLU A 55 20.18 -7.18 2.55
N VAL A 56 19.69 -5.94 2.58
CA VAL A 56 18.25 -5.63 2.68
C VAL A 56 17.67 -5.41 1.29
N TYR A 57 17.44 -6.50 0.57
CA TYR A 57 16.56 -6.52 -0.59
C TYR A 57 15.08 -6.65 -0.18
N ILE A 58 14.25 -5.67 -0.55
CA ILE A 58 12.78 -5.70 -0.39
C ILE A 58 12.16 -6.17 -1.71
N PRO A 59 11.55 -7.37 -1.77
CA PRO A 59 10.94 -7.88 -3.00
C PRO A 59 9.63 -7.15 -3.31
N LEU A 60 9.39 -6.79 -4.57
CA LEU A 60 8.13 -6.20 -5.01
C LEU A 60 7.07 -7.28 -5.23
N ASN A 61 6.35 -7.64 -4.17
CA ASN A 61 5.23 -8.58 -4.20
C ASN A 61 3.93 -7.94 -3.66
N PRO A 62 2.75 -8.56 -3.83
CA PRO A 62 1.48 -7.98 -3.37
C PRO A 62 1.45 -7.61 -1.89
N MET A 63 2.18 -8.34 -1.04
CA MET A 63 2.26 -8.06 0.40
C MET A 63 3.04 -6.78 0.67
N THR A 64 4.23 -6.63 0.11
CA THR A 64 5.05 -5.41 0.26
C THR A 64 4.34 -4.19 -0.31
N ILE A 65 3.72 -4.32 -1.49
CA ILE A 65 2.96 -3.24 -2.10
C ILE A 65 1.81 -2.85 -1.17
N GLY A 66 1.05 -3.81 -0.64
CA GLY A 66 -0.04 -3.54 0.29
C GLY A 66 0.41 -2.84 1.58
N THR A 67 1.50 -3.30 2.20
CA THR A 67 2.05 -2.67 3.42
C THR A 67 2.38 -1.21 3.19
N VAL A 68 3.05 -0.92 2.08
CA VAL A 68 3.58 0.41 1.80
C VAL A 68 2.50 1.32 1.21
N MET A 69 1.47 0.75 0.58
CA MET A 69 0.27 1.45 0.14
C MET A 69 -0.57 1.97 1.32
N ILE A 70 -0.59 1.24 2.45
CA ILE A 70 -1.30 1.65 3.67
C ILE A 70 -0.46 2.61 4.50
N LEU A 71 0.83 2.31 4.67
CA LEU A 71 1.71 3.01 5.62
C LEU A 71 2.57 4.09 4.98
N GLY A 72 2.70 4.14 3.64
CA GLY A 72 3.58 5.07 2.94
C GLY A 72 5.07 4.81 3.20
N LEU A 73 5.87 5.88 3.25
CA LEU A 73 7.30 5.83 3.61
C LEU A 73 7.57 5.10 4.95
N PRO A 74 6.77 5.31 6.01
CA PRO A 74 6.85 4.50 7.24
C PRO A 74 6.75 3.00 7.00
N GLY A 75 5.98 2.56 6.01
CA GLY A 75 5.89 1.15 5.62
C GLY A 75 7.21 0.61 5.07
N VAL A 76 7.96 1.43 4.33
CA VAL A 76 9.31 1.06 3.86
C VAL A 76 10.25 0.88 5.06
N ALA A 77 10.24 1.82 6.01
CA ALA A 77 11.04 1.72 7.23
C ALA A 77 10.68 0.46 8.06
N LEU A 78 9.39 0.12 8.15
CA LEU A 78 8.93 -1.11 8.79
C LEU A 78 9.49 -2.35 8.09
N LEU A 79 9.44 -2.41 6.75
CA LEU A 79 9.95 -3.56 5.99
C LEU A 79 11.47 -3.73 6.17
N ILE A 80 12.22 -2.63 6.22
CA ILE A 80 13.66 -2.65 6.54
C ILE A 80 13.86 -3.19 7.95
N GLY A 81 13.18 -2.61 8.95
CA GLY A 81 13.32 -3.03 10.35
C GLY A 81 12.95 -4.48 10.56
N LEU A 82 11.86 -4.95 9.95
CA LEU A 82 11.43 -6.35 10.00
C LEU A 82 12.50 -7.27 9.44
N LYS A 83 13.13 -6.90 8.31
CA LYS A 83 14.17 -7.71 7.69
C LYS A 83 15.43 -7.75 8.53
N LEU A 84 15.84 -6.62 9.10
CA LEU A 84 16.99 -6.54 10.02
C LEU A 84 16.74 -7.32 11.32
N THR A 85 15.52 -7.34 11.86
CA THR A 85 15.24 -8.08 13.11
C THR A 85 15.11 -9.59 12.89
N ILE A 86 14.58 -10.02 11.75
CA ILE A 86 14.37 -11.46 11.48
C ILE A 86 15.60 -12.13 10.88
N PHE A 87 16.37 -11.41 10.05
CA PHE A 87 17.49 -11.97 9.28
C PHE A 87 18.84 -11.29 9.57
N GLY A 88 18.88 -10.29 10.46
CA GLY A 88 20.12 -9.65 10.92
C GLY A 88 20.73 -10.31 12.15
#